data_AF-A0A0D2MFP8-F1
#
_entry.id   AF-A0A0D2MFP8-F1
#
_cell.length_a   1.000
_cell.length_b   1.000
_cell.length_c   1.000
_cell.angle_alpha   90.00
_cell.angle_beta   90.00
_cell.angle_gamma   90.00
#
_symmetry.space_group_name_H-M   'P 1'
#
loop_
_entity.id
_entity.type
_entity.pdbx_description
1 polymer ?
#
loop_
_entity_poly.entity_id
_entity_poly.type
_entity_poly.pdbx_seq_one_letter_code
_entity_poly.pdbx_strand_id
1 'polypeptide(L)'
;MLLLLLEAAEAAGIEMPHMCRTGCCSTCIGKRIKGEVVEPDQGLLGPEFEDMGYALMCSSYPRSDLVIQTHAEEDFIKTSHIYDKQMNLAGANK
;
A
#
# COMPACT_ATOMS: atom_id res chain seq x y z
N MET A 1 0.89 -19.69 9.70
CA MET A 1 1.65 -18.50 10.13
C MET A 1 1.87 -17.69 8.86
N LEU A 2 1.11 -16.62 8.67
CA LEU A 2 1.29 -15.75 7.50
C LEU A 2 2.41 -14.77 7.84
N LEU A 3 3.36 -14.57 6.92
CA LEU A 3 4.39 -13.54 7.02
C LEU A 3 3.87 -12.27 6.35
N LEU A 4 4.27 -11.12 6.88
CA LEU A 4 4.04 -9.84 6.22
C LEU A 4 4.80 -9.81 4.89
N LEU A 5 4.28 -9.07 3.90
CA LEU A 5 4.94 -8.99 2.58
C LEU A 5 6.37 -8.47 2.67
N LEU A 6 6.63 -7.48 3.54
CA LEU A 6 7.97 -6.96 3.80
C LEU A 6 8.89 -8.03 4.41
N GLU A 7 8.41 -8.78 5.39
CA GLU A 7 9.19 -9.85 6.04
C GLU A 7 9.52 -10.99 5.06
N ALA A 8 8.56 -11.35 4.20
CA ALA A 8 8.77 -12.34 3.16
C ALA A 8 9.83 -11.90 2.15
N ALA A 9 9.83 -10.61 1.76
CA ALA A 9 10.85 -10.04 0.88
C ALA A 9 12.23 -10.01 1.55
N GLU A 10 12.32 -9.55 2.81
CA GLU A 10 13.56 -9.53 3.59
C GLU A 10 14.15 -10.94 3.75
N ALA A 11 13.31 -11.94 4.07
CA ALA A 11 13.72 -13.33 4.19
C ALA A 11 14.22 -13.93 2.86
N ALA A 12 13.73 -13.42 1.73
CA ALA A 12 14.19 -13.77 0.39
C ALA A 12 15.43 -12.97 -0.06
N GLY A 13 15.95 -12.05 0.77
CA GLY A 13 17.08 -11.19 0.44
C GLY A 13 16.73 -10.08 -0.57
N ILE A 14 15.45 -9.71 -0.69
CA ILE A 14 14.98 -8.64 -1.58
C ILE A 14 14.95 -7.34 -0.77
N GLU A 15 15.68 -6.34 -1.24
CA GLU A 15 15.66 -5.00 -0.64
C GLU A 15 14.33 -4.29 -0.94
N MET A 16 13.72 -3.75 0.12
CA MET A 16 12.44 -3.06 0.06
C MET A 16 12.53 -1.73 0.78
N PRO A 17 11.92 -0.66 0.25
CA PRO A 17 11.84 0.61 0.95
C PRO A 17 10.94 0.44 2.18
N HIS A 18 11.40 0.89 3.35
CA HIS A 18 10.64 0.86 4.59
C HIS A 18 11.16 1.88 5.59
N MET A 19 10.32 2.30 6.54
CA MET A 19 10.71 3.22 7.62
C MET A 19 10.02 2.86 8.95
N CYS A 20 8.71 3.08 9.08
CA CYS A 20 8.03 2.91 10.38
C CYS A 20 7.77 1.45 10.78
N ARG A 21 7.52 0.56 9.79
CA ARG A 21 7.10 -0.84 9.98
C ARG A 21 5.82 -1.03 10.82
N THR A 22 4.98 0.00 10.94
CA THR A 22 3.72 -0.03 11.71
C THR A 22 2.49 0.30 10.87
N GLY A 23 2.63 0.41 9.55
CA GLY A 23 1.52 0.76 8.64
C GLY A 23 1.09 2.23 8.70
N CYS A 24 1.91 3.13 9.28
CA CYS A 24 1.55 4.55 9.45
C CYS A 24 2.30 5.52 8.52
N CYS A 25 3.23 5.03 7.69
CA CYS A 25 3.95 5.85 6.70
C CYS A 25 3.87 5.22 5.30
N SER A 26 4.15 6.02 4.27
CA SER A 26 4.02 5.64 2.86
C SER A 26 5.25 4.93 2.27
N THR A 27 6.37 4.92 2.98
CA THR A 27 7.68 4.47 2.43
C THR A 27 7.63 3.04 1.91
N CYS A 28 6.86 2.17 2.55
CA CYS A 28 6.74 0.76 2.16
C CYS A 28 5.63 0.48 1.16
N ILE A 29 5.03 1.50 0.54
CA ILE A 29 3.92 1.28 -0.39
C ILE A 29 4.40 0.54 -1.65
N GLY A 30 3.67 -0.52 -1.97
CA GLY A 30 3.70 -1.19 -3.26
C GLY A 30 2.35 -1.06 -3.97
N LYS A 31 2.34 -1.34 -5.28
CA LYS A 31 1.11 -1.41 -6.08
C LYS A 31 0.87 -2.83 -6.55
N ARG A 32 -0.22 -3.43 -6.12
CA ARG A 32 -0.71 -4.75 -6.54
C ARG A 32 -1.15 -4.67 -7.99
N ILE A 33 -0.46 -5.41 -8.84
CA ILE A 33 -0.81 -5.63 -10.25
C ILE A 33 -1.71 -6.85 -10.37
N LYS A 34 -1.54 -7.84 -9.48
CA LYS A 34 -2.33 -9.07 -9.43
C LYS A 34 -2.44 -9.60 -8.01
N GLY A 35 -3.59 -10.21 -7.72
CA GLY A 35 -3.86 -10.96 -6.50
C GLY A 35 -4.37 -10.09 -5.37
N GLU A 36 -4.56 -10.73 -4.22
CA GLU A 36 -5.24 -10.14 -3.07
C GLU A 36 -4.33 -10.12 -1.85
N VAL A 37 -4.41 -9.03 -1.10
CA VAL A 37 -3.80 -8.90 0.22
C VAL A 37 -4.90 -8.64 1.24
N VAL A 38 -4.59 -8.84 2.51
CA VAL A 38 -5.37 -8.29 3.61
C VAL A 38 -4.52 -7.28 4.36
N GLU A 39 -5.08 -6.10 4.55
CA GLU A 39 -4.53 -5.05 5.39
C GLU A 39 -5.19 -5.07 6.77
N PRO A 40 -4.53 -4.55 7.82
CA PRO A 40 -5.17 -4.33 9.10
C PRO A 40 -6.18 -3.18 9.01
N ASP A 41 -7.28 -3.27 9.76
CA ASP A 41 -8.38 -2.28 9.78
C ASP A 41 -7.95 -0.84 10.12
N GLN A 42 -6.74 -0.64 10.66
CA GLN A 42 -6.19 0.66 11.02
C GLN A 42 -4.85 0.84 10.32
N GLY A 43 -4.88 1.45 9.12
CA GLY A 43 -3.71 1.73 8.29
C GLY A 43 -3.73 3.12 7.69
N LEU A 44 -2.63 3.49 7.02
CA LEU A 44 -2.52 4.75 6.27
C LEU A 44 -3.48 4.82 5.06
N LEU A 45 -3.77 3.68 4.43
CA LEU A 45 -4.57 3.63 3.21
C LEU A 45 -6.06 3.67 3.53
N GLY A 46 -6.79 4.54 2.82
CA GLY A 46 -8.25 4.47 2.73
C GLY A 46 -8.70 3.43 1.69
N PRO A 47 -9.97 2.99 1.74
CA PRO A 47 -10.52 2.00 0.82
C PRO A 47 -10.31 2.34 -0.66
N GLU A 48 -10.35 3.62 -1.02
CA GLU A 48 -10.13 4.09 -2.38
C GLU A 48 -8.73 3.76 -2.92
N PHE A 49 -7.71 3.82 -2.06
CA PHE A 49 -6.33 3.56 -2.44
C PHE A 49 -6.05 2.05 -2.46
N GLU A 50 -6.71 1.31 -1.55
CA GLU A 50 -6.71 -0.16 -1.60
C GLU A 50 -7.32 -0.67 -2.91
N ASP A 51 -8.45 -0.09 -3.35
CA ASP A 51 -9.12 -0.43 -4.62
C ASP A 51 -8.26 -0.06 -5.85
N MET A 52 -7.46 1.02 -5.75
CA MET A 52 -6.46 1.37 -6.76
C MET A 52 -5.23 0.43 -6.76
N GLY A 53 -5.21 -0.55 -5.86
CA GLY A 53 -4.18 -1.56 -5.75
C GLY A 53 -3.01 -1.16 -4.87
N TYR A 54 -3.02 -0.02 -4.17
CA TYR A 54 -1.96 0.28 -3.22
C TYR A 54 -2.02 -0.67 -2.04
N ALA A 55 -0.83 -1.06 -1.56
CA ALA A 55 -0.69 -1.89 -0.39
C ALA A 55 0.47 -1.46 0.50
N LEU A 56 0.26 -1.52 1.82
CA LEU A 56 1.33 -1.34 2.80
C LEU A 56 2.10 -2.64 2.99
N MET A 57 3.29 -2.75 2.39
CA MET A 57 4.06 -4.00 2.43
C MET A 57 4.44 -4.43 3.86
N CYS A 58 4.59 -3.48 4.78
CA CYS A 58 4.96 -3.76 6.17
C CYS A 58 3.80 -4.19 7.07
N SER A 59 2.55 -4.12 6.61
CA SER A 59 1.37 -4.47 7.41
C SER A 59 0.40 -5.40 6.68
N SER A 60 0.62 -5.66 5.39
CA SER A 60 -0.23 -6.53 4.59
C SER A 60 0.21 -7.98 4.61
N TYR A 61 -0.76 -8.90 4.54
CA TYR A 61 -0.53 -10.33 4.33
C TYR A 61 -1.08 -10.78 2.98
N PRO A 62 -0.43 -11.74 2.28
CA PRO A 62 -0.97 -12.29 1.04
C PRO A 62 -2.21 -13.15 1.30
N ARG A 63 -3.22 -13.03 0.44
CA ARG A 63 -4.40 -13.91 0.37
C ARG A 63 -4.38 -14.83 -0.85
N SER A 64 -3.57 -14.50 -1.86
CA SER A 64 -3.34 -15.29 -3.07
C SER A 64 -1.89 -15.14 -3.55
N ASP A 65 -1.57 -15.74 -4.70
CA ASP A 65 -0.37 -15.37 -5.46
C ASP A 65 -0.42 -13.89 -5.87
N LEU A 66 0.70 -13.18 -5.71
CA LEU A 66 0.80 -11.74 -5.90
C LEU A 66 1.79 -11.35 -7.00
N VAL A 67 1.46 -10.26 -7.70
CA VAL A 67 2.44 -9.46 -8.45
C VAL A 67 2.36 -8.05 -7.91
N ILE A 68 3.46 -7.55 -7.35
CA ILE A 68 3.53 -6.21 -6.75
C ILE A 68 4.65 -5.41 -7.41
N GLN A 69 4.32 -4.21 -7.85
CA GLN A 69 5.30 -3.17 -8.17
C GLN A 69 5.76 -2.50 -6.88
N THR A 70 7.05 -2.57 -6.57
CA THR A 70 7.64 -1.96 -5.39
C THR A 70 8.02 -0.50 -5.65
N HIS A 71 8.48 0.23 -4.63
CA HIS A 71 8.91 1.63 -4.76
C HIS A 71 7.80 2.56 -5.30
N ALA A 72 6.55 2.30 -4.91
CA ALA A 72 5.39 3.00 -5.44
C ALA A 72 5.00 4.25 -4.62
N GLU A 73 5.84 4.69 -3.67
CA GLU A 73 5.56 5.85 -2.81
C GLU A 73 5.33 7.14 -3.63
N GLU A 74 6.16 7.42 -4.63
CA GLU A 74 6.01 8.63 -5.45
C GLU A 74 4.71 8.58 -6.28
N ASP A 75 4.37 7.40 -6.83
CA ASP A 75 3.11 7.18 -7.54
C ASP A 75 1.90 7.38 -6.62
N PHE A 76 2.00 6.87 -5.39
CA PHE A 76 0.96 7.05 -4.37
C PHE A 76 0.78 8.52 -4.00
N ILE A 77 1.86 9.26 -3.71
CA ILE A 77 1.79 10.69 -3.34
C ILE A 77 1.16 11.52 -4.46
N LYS A 78 1.53 11.27 -5.71
CA LYS A 78 0.90 11.96 -6.86
C LYS A 78 -0.58 11.63 -6.95
N THR A 79 -0.93 10.36 -6.76
CA THR A 79 -2.31 9.88 -6.83
C THR A 79 -3.18 10.45 -5.70
N SER A 80 -2.67 10.49 -4.46
CA SER A 80 -3.38 11.06 -3.32
C SER A 80 -3.64 12.56 -3.48
N HIS A 81 -2.66 13.33 -3.95
CA HIS A 81 -2.86 14.75 -4.24
C HIS A 81 -3.89 15.00 -5.36
N ILE A 82 -3.92 14.15 -6.38
CA ILE A 82 -4.93 14.23 -7.46
C ILE A 82 -6.31 13.89 -6.90
N TYR A 83 -6.41 12.82 -6.11
CA TYR A 83 -7.64 12.37 -5.48
C TYR A 83 -8.24 13.45 -4.57
N ASP A 84 -7.43 14.03 -3.69
CA ASP A 84 -7.85 15.14 -2.82
C ASP A 84 -8.40 16.32 -3.63
N LYS A 85 -7.72 16.68 -4.72
CA LYS A 85 -8.15 17.75 -5.61
C LYS A 85 -9.48 17.42 -6.30
N GLN A 86 -9.66 16.19 -6.76
CA GLN A 86 -10.91 15.74 -7.39
C GLN A 86 -12.08 15.71 -6.41
N MET A 87 -11.87 15.20 -5.19
CA MET A 87 -12.86 15.19 -4.10
C MET A 87 -13.30 16.60 -3.70
N ASN A 88 -12.35 17.54 -3.62
CA ASN A 88 -12.63 18.95 -3.34
C ASN A 88 -13.41 19.63 -4.48
N LEU A 89 -13.15 19.26 -5.75
CA LEU A 89 -13.91 19.75 -6.91
C LEU A 89 -15.31 19.14 -7.00
N ALA A 90 -15.46 17.88 -6.58
CA ALA A 90 -16.74 17.17 -6.55
C ALA A 90 -17.66 17.61 -5.39
N GLY A 91 -17.17 18.48 -4.48
CA GLY A 91 -17.94 18.96 -3.34
C GLY A 91 -18.21 17.90 -2.27
N ALA A 92 -17.47 16.78 -2.29
CA ALA A 92 -17.62 15.68 -1.34
C ALA A 92 -16.96 15.97 0.04
N ASN A 93 -16.09 16.99 0.12
CA ASN A 93 -15.55 17.54 1.36
C ASN A 93 -16.36 18.76 1.83
N LYS A 94 -17.59 18.52 2.29
CA LYS A 94 -18.39 19.51 3.03
C LYS A 94 -18.85 18.93 4.36
#